data_AF-A0A6S7ALB9-F1
#
_entry.id   AF-A0A6S7ALB9-F1
#
_cell.length_a   1.000
_cell.length_b   1.000
_cell.length_c   1.000
_cell.angle_alpha   90.00
_cell.angle_beta   90.00
_cell.angle_gamma   90.00
#
_symmetry.space_group_name_H-M   'P 1'
#
loop_
_entity.id
_entity.type
_entity.pdbx_description
1 polymer ?
#
loop_
_entity_poly.entity_id
_entity_poly.type
_entity_poly.pdbx_seq_one_letter_code
_entity_poly.pdbx_strand_id
1 'polypeptide(L)'
;MHCQTCGAAFRGRGPLCDECKKTLSGLSSPKPSPAPDGGFKADQDILESGYRRPPSKEGGWSLPQLVRTNIIPIAFRGHSLKRLWLTAIGAAGVIASLGEMFYRWGVWWIWPILPFSLTLVIGYNLLRKRFFTVVGWFNFESDRHGSVYITTLGGNCPVCNGEIGLKDIGPKRETKIVIQCKADSTHRWGFNSADLEELEPRAS
;
A
#
# COMPACT_ATOMS: atom_id res chain seq x y z
N MET A 1 32.54 7.79 25.24
CA MET A 1 31.10 7.88 24.90
C MET A 1 30.70 6.56 24.26
N HIS A 2 29.46 6.10 24.43
CA HIS A 2 29.00 4.81 23.88
C HIS A 2 27.92 5.07 22.84
N CYS A 3 27.91 4.30 21.75
CA CYS A 3 26.86 4.40 20.75
C CYS A 3 25.54 3.90 21.35
N GLN A 4 24.48 4.73 21.34
CA GLN A 4 23.16 4.31 21.86
C GLN A 4 22.50 3.21 21.01
N THR A 5 22.95 3.02 19.77
CA THR A 5 22.38 2.05 18.84
C THR A 5 23.02 0.67 18.95
N CYS A 6 24.33 0.58 19.21
CA CYS A 6 25.05 -0.70 19.24
C CYS A 6 25.86 -0.94 20.52
N GLY A 7 25.91 0.01 21.45
CA GLY A 7 26.66 -0.10 22.70
C GLY A 7 28.19 0.00 22.57
N ALA A 8 28.73 0.07 21.35
CA ALA A 8 30.17 0.12 21.13
C ALA A 8 30.81 1.40 21.69
N ALA A 9 32.04 1.27 22.22
CA ALA A 9 32.82 2.38 22.73
C ALA A 9 33.31 3.27 21.57
N PHE A 10 32.88 4.53 21.57
CA PHE A 10 33.20 5.49 20.52
C PHE A 10 34.62 6.07 20.73
N ARG A 11 35.51 5.85 19.76
CA ARG A 11 36.89 6.39 19.72
C ARG A 11 37.15 7.32 18.51
N GLY A 12 36.14 7.57 17.67
CA GLY A 12 36.27 8.33 16.42
C GLY A 12 36.27 9.86 16.60
N ARG A 13 36.81 10.58 15.60
CA ARG A 13 36.79 12.06 15.50
C ARG A 13 35.62 12.61 14.67
N GLY A 14 34.73 11.74 14.18
CA GLY A 14 33.65 12.09 13.24
C GLY A 14 32.23 11.86 13.80
N PRO A 15 31.19 12.34 13.10
CA PRO A 15 29.79 12.23 13.56
C PRO A 15 29.18 10.83 13.39
N LEU A 16 29.95 9.86 12.91
CA LEU A 16 29.51 8.50 12.58
C LEU A 16 30.20 7.50 13.50
N CYS A 17 29.47 6.48 13.94
CA CYS A 17 30.06 5.35 14.65
C CYS A 17 30.76 4.42 13.65
N ASP A 18 32.02 4.07 13.90
CA ASP A 18 32.83 3.22 13.00
C ASP A 18 32.27 1.80 12.85
N GLU A 19 31.61 1.28 13.89
CA GLU A 19 31.05 -0.09 13.91
C GLU A 19 29.71 -0.20 13.16
N CYS A 20 28.75 0.70 13.45
CA CYS A 20 27.41 0.61 12.88
C CYS A 20 27.17 1.57 11.71
N LYS A 21 28.16 2.41 11.36
CA LYS A 21 28.09 3.47 10.33
C LYS A 21 26.88 4.40 10.44
N LYS A 22 26.24 4.48 11.60
CA LYS A 22 25.12 5.37 11.88
C LYS A 22 25.59 6.65 12.56
N THR A 23 24.91 7.75 12.26
CA THR A 23 25.17 9.06 12.85
C THR A 23 24.84 9.08 14.33
N LEU A 24 25.72 9.65 15.14
CA LEU A 24 25.49 9.88 16.56
C LEU A 24 24.51 11.04 16.72
N SER A 25 23.25 10.74 17.01
CA SER A 25 22.24 11.75 17.35
C SER A 25 22.62 12.41 18.68
N GLY A 26 23.00 13.70 18.65
CA GLY A 26 23.33 14.46 19.86
C GLY A 26 24.35 15.59 19.73
N LEU A 27 24.97 15.80 18.57
CA LEU A 27 25.79 17.00 18.34
C LEU A 27 24.89 18.14 17.84
N SER A 28 24.62 19.09 18.74
CA SER A 28 23.91 20.35 18.49
C SER A 28 24.46 21.05 17.24
N SER A 29 23.60 21.36 16.27
CA SER A 29 23.97 22.18 15.10
C SER A 29 24.55 23.53 15.54
N PRO A 30 25.64 24.01 14.90
CA PRO A 30 26.06 25.39 15.06
C PRO A 30 24.99 26.34 14.51
N LYS A 31 24.80 27.45 15.23
CA LYS A 31 23.89 28.58 14.92
C LYS A 31 24.08 29.06 13.46
N PRO A 32 23.02 29.32 12.68
CA PRO A 32 23.17 29.91 11.34
C PRO A 32 23.55 31.40 11.45
N SER A 33 24.64 31.80 10.81
CA SER A 33 24.99 33.20 10.54
C SER A 33 24.13 33.78 9.40
N PRO A 34 23.95 35.11 9.31
CA PRO A 34 22.99 35.72 8.40
C PRO A 34 23.46 35.70 6.94
N ALA A 35 22.48 35.67 6.03
CA ALA A 35 22.63 35.53 4.59
C ALA A 35 23.26 36.78 3.94
N PRO A 36 24.04 36.62 2.85
CA PRO A 36 24.33 37.71 1.94
C PRO A 36 23.29 37.75 0.80
N ASP A 37 22.94 38.99 0.45
CA ASP A 37 22.08 39.40 -0.66
C ASP A 37 22.64 38.96 -2.02
N GLY A 38 21.77 38.50 -2.93
CA GLY A 38 22.15 38.21 -4.31
C GLY A 38 21.17 37.26 -4.99
N GLY A 39 20.32 37.81 -5.85
CA GLY A 39 19.10 37.16 -6.33
C GLY A 39 19.27 36.11 -7.43
N PHE A 40 18.24 35.28 -7.56
CA PHE A 40 17.77 34.69 -8.81
C PHE A 40 16.26 34.50 -8.70
N LYS A 41 15.50 35.15 -9.58
CA LYS A 41 14.07 34.88 -9.82
C LYS A 41 13.97 33.60 -10.65
N ALA A 42 13.30 32.59 -10.12
CA ALA A 42 12.73 31.50 -10.90
C ALA A 42 11.34 31.19 -10.32
N ASP A 43 10.39 31.05 -11.25
CA ASP A 43 8.94 31.04 -11.11
C ASP A 43 8.31 30.56 -9.79
N GLN A 44 7.35 31.36 -9.34
CA GLN A 44 6.25 30.88 -8.52
C GLN A 44 5.29 30.06 -9.41
N ASP A 45 5.50 28.75 -9.45
CA ASP A 45 4.41 27.80 -9.66
C ASP A 45 4.04 27.17 -8.32
N ILE A 46 3.17 27.88 -7.58
CA ILE A 46 2.37 27.27 -6.52
C ILE A 46 1.13 26.68 -7.19
N LEU A 47 1.24 25.46 -7.71
CA LEU A 47 0.11 24.52 -7.78
C LEU A 47 0.60 23.10 -8.09
N GLU A 48 0.81 22.30 -7.05
CA GLU A 48 0.34 20.91 -6.94
C GLU A 48 0.90 20.34 -5.64
N SER A 49 0.02 19.87 -4.77
CA SER A 49 0.38 19.06 -3.60
C SER A 49 1.01 17.75 -4.10
N GLY A 50 2.29 17.81 -4.42
CA GLY A 50 3.04 16.76 -5.08
C GLY A 50 3.26 15.58 -4.15
N TYR A 51 2.78 14.42 -4.57
CA TYR A 51 3.34 13.14 -4.17
C TYR A 51 4.88 13.24 -4.22
N ARG A 52 5.56 13.25 -3.06
CA ARG A 52 7.02 13.09 -3.05
C ARG A 52 7.32 11.71 -3.62
N ARG A 53 7.77 11.65 -4.87
CA ARG A 53 8.53 10.50 -5.35
C ARG A 53 9.76 10.38 -4.44
N PRO A 54 10.13 9.17 -3.98
CA PRO A 54 11.38 9.01 -3.26
C PRO A 54 12.55 9.45 -4.17
N PRO A 55 13.56 10.14 -3.63
CA PRO A 55 14.76 10.45 -4.40
C PRO A 55 15.41 9.15 -4.89
N SER A 56 15.79 9.14 -6.17
CA SER A 56 16.39 8.00 -6.85
C SER A 56 17.68 7.55 -6.17
N LYS A 57 17.92 6.22 -6.26
CA LYS A 57 19.17 5.46 -6.11
C LYS A 57 20.26 6.14 -5.25
N GLU A 58 20.51 5.56 -4.07
CA GLU A 58 21.67 5.79 -3.17
C GLU A 58 21.47 6.71 -1.95
N GLY A 59 20.28 7.26 -1.71
CA GLY A 59 20.03 8.00 -0.47
C GLY A 59 18.55 8.19 -0.16
N GLY A 60 17.84 7.11 0.17
CA GLY A 60 16.38 7.12 0.36
C GLY A 60 15.97 6.70 1.76
N TRP A 61 14.91 7.33 2.29
CA TRP A 61 13.99 6.66 3.19
C TRP A 61 13.68 5.29 2.58
N SER A 62 14.17 4.21 3.19
CA SER A 62 14.05 2.87 2.61
C SER A 62 12.57 2.57 2.34
N LEU A 63 12.28 1.87 1.23
CA LEU A 63 10.95 1.36 0.99
C LEU A 63 10.61 0.44 2.18
N PRO A 64 9.46 0.63 2.87
CA PRO A 64 9.11 -0.25 3.96
C PRO A 64 8.93 -1.68 3.42
N GLN A 65 9.37 -2.67 4.18
CA GLN A 65 9.04 -4.06 3.87
C GLN A 65 7.58 -4.30 4.23
N LEU A 66 6.76 -4.51 3.20
CA LEU A 66 5.37 -4.94 3.37
C LEU A 66 5.35 -6.46 3.54
N VAL A 67 4.68 -6.91 4.59
CA VAL A 67 4.54 -8.33 4.91
C VAL A 67 3.06 -8.67 4.97
N ARG A 68 2.70 -9.85 4.46
CA ARG A 68 1.36 -10.42 4.65
C ARG A 68 1.25 -10.87 6.10
N THR A 69 0.50 -10.16 6.92
CA THR A 69 0.30 -10.52 8.33
C THR A 69 -0.76 -11.58 8.50
N ASN A 70 -1.72 -11.65 7.56
CA ASN A 70 -2.76 -12.66 7.53
C ASN A 70 -3.06 -13.05 6.08
N ILE A 71 -3.28 -14.34 5.84
CA ILE A 71 -3.67 -14.92 4.56
C ILE A 71 -4.82 -15.90 4.82
N ILE A 72 -6.02 -15.55 4.37
CA ILE A 72 -7.22 -16.38 4.49
C ILE A 72 -7.61 -16.84 3.09
N PRO A 73 -7.41 -18.13 2.73
CA PRO A 73 -7.81 -18.63 1.43
C PRO A 73 -9.34 -18.66 1.32
N ILE A 74 -9.88 -18.15 0.21
CA ILE A 74 -11.31 -18.29 -0.08
C ILE A 74 -11.50 -19.63 -0.76
N ALA A 75 -11.86 -20.65 0.02
CA ALA A 75 -12.14 -21.99 -0.48
C ALA A 75 -13.62 -22.34 -0.28
N PHE A 76 -14.23 -22.93 -1.30
CA PHE A 76 -15.56 -23.52 -1.21
C PHE A 76 -15.42 -25.04 -1.29
N ARG A 77 -15.81 -25.74 -0.23
CA ARG A 77 -15.78 -27.22 -0.16
C ARG A 77 -14.38 -27.80 -0.45
N GLY A 78 -13.33 -27.15 0.05
CA GLY A 78 -11.94 -27.59 -0.15
C GLY A 78 -11.32 -27.17 -1.49
N HIS A 79 -12.07 -26.54 -2.39
CA HIS A 79 -11.54 -26.00 -3.64
C HIS A 79 -11.36 -24.48 -3.55
N SER A 80 -10.17 -23.99 -3.87
CA SER A 80 -9.90 -22.56 -3.97
C SER A 80 -10.82 -21.90 -4.99
N LEU A 81 -11.50 -20.84 -4.57
CA LEU A 81 -12.34 -20.04 -5.44
C LEU A 81 -11.44 -19.32 -6.44
N LYS A 82 -11.65 -19.59 -7.74
CA LYS A 82 -10.86 -18.93 -8.78
C LYS A 82 -11.44 -17.57 -9.12
N ARG A 83 -10.57 -16.63 -9.48
CA ARG A 83 -10.95 -15.29 -9.97
C ARG A 83 -11.91 -15.34 -11.16
N LEU A 84 -11.76 -16.32 -12.07
CA LEU A 84 -12.70 -16.51 -13.18
C LEU A 84 -14.10 -16.91 -12.69
N TRP A 85 -14.19 -17.83 -11.73
CA TRP A 85 -15.46 -18.25 -11.17
C TRP A 85 -16.15 -17.11 -10.43
N LEU A 86 -15.37 -16.33 -9.65
CA LEU A 86 -15.89 -15.14 -8.98
C LEU A 86 -16.51 -14.14 -9.97
N THR A 87 -15.78 -13.81 -11.05
CA THR A 87 -16.27 -12.93 -12.11
C THR A 87 -17.50 -13.51 -12.82
N ALA A 88 -17.49 -14.80 -13.15
CA ALA A 88 -18.60 -15.46 -13.84
C ALA A 88 -19.88 -15.47 -12.99
N ILE A 89 -19.78 -15.76 -11.70
CA ILE A 89 -20.90 -15.72 -10.75
C ILE A 89 -21.46 -14.30 -10.64
N GLY A 90 -20.59 -13.31 -10.48
CA GLY A 90 -20.99 -11.90 -10.44
C GLY A 90 -21.71 -11.46 -11.72
N ALA A 91 -21.16 -11.80 -12.89
CA ALA A 91 -21.75 -11.47 -14.18
C ALA A 91 -23.12 -12.15 -14.39
N ALA A 92 -23.21 -13.46 -14.12
CA ALA A 92 -24.45 -14.21 -14.23
C ALA A 92 -25.55 -13.64 -13.33
N GLY A 93 -25.21 -13.31 -12.08
CA GLY A 93 -26.17 -12.74 -11.13
C GLY A 93 -26.65 -11.33 -11.51
N VAL A 94 -25.78 -10.49 -12.07
CA VAL A 94 -26.20 -9.17 -12.62
C VAL A 94 -27.13 -9.36 -13.81
N ILE A 95 -26.79 -10.24 -14.76
CA ILE A 95 -27.62 -10.51 -15.94
C ILE A 95 -28.99 -11.05 -15.52
N ALA A 96 -29.03 -12.00 -14.59
CA ALA A 96 -30.28 -12.54 -14.05
C ALA A 96 -31.13 -11.45 -13.36
N SER A 97 -30.50 -10.60 -12.54
CA SER A 97 -31.19 -9.50 -11.85
C SER A 97 -31.77 -8.47 -12.83
N LEU A 98 -31.05 -8.17 -13.92
CA LEU A 98 -31.56 -7.31 -14.99
C LEU A 98 -32.73 -7.96 -15.72
N GLY A 99 -32.66 -9.26 -15.99
CA GLY A 99 -33.78 -10.03 -16.56
C GLY A 99 -35.04 -9.93 -15.70
N GLU A 100 -34.90 -10.05 -14.38
CA GLU A 100 -36.00 -9.86 -13.44
C GLU A 100 -36.55 -8.43 -13.44
N MET A 101 -35.69 -7.40 -13.54
CA MET A 101 -36.12 -6.01 -13.67
C MET A 101 -37.03 -5.79 -14.89
N PHE A 102 -36.70 -6.42 -16.03
CA PHE A 102 -37.49 -6.29 -17.25
C PHE A 102 -38.83 -7.04 -17.19
N TYR A 103 -38.90 -8.15 -16.45
CA TYR A 103 -40.09 -9.01 -16.40
C TYR A 103 -41.01 -8.72 -15.20
N ARG A 104 -40.46 -8.24 -14.08
CA ARG A 104 -41.20 -7.95 -12.83
C ARG A 104 -40.96 -6.49 -12.44
N TRP A 105 -42.01 -5.69 -12.55
CA TRP A 105 -42.00 -4.26 -12.27
C TRP A 105 -42.11 -3.98 -10.75
N GLY A 106 -41.08 -4.34 -9.99
CA GLY A 106 -41.01 -4.12 -8.54
C GLY A 106 -39.57 -3.96 -8.06
N VAL A 107 -39.35 -3.41 -6.86
CA VAL A 107 -38.00 -3.03 -6.37
C VAL A 107 -37.13 -4.25 -5.95
N TRP A 108 -37.70 -5.46 -5.98
CA TRP A 108 -37.06 -6.67 -5.46
C TRP A 108 -35.78 -7.09 -6.22
N TRP A 109 -35.62 -6.71 -7.49
CA TRP A 109 -34.41 -6.99 -8.27
C TRP A 109 -33.16 -6.25 -7.77
N ILE A 110 -33.31 -5.19 -6.97
CA ILE A 110 -32.19 -4.44 -6.39
C ILE A 110 -31.44 -5.27 -5.34
N TRP A 111 -32.16 -6.14 -4.61
CA TRP A 111 -31.54 -6.95 -3.55
C TRP A 111 -30.46 -7.90 -4.06
N PRO A 112 -30.67 -8.67 -5.15
CA PRO A 112 -29.60 -9.49 -5.72
C PRO A 112 -28.57 -8.67 -6.51
N ILE A 113 -28.96 -7.57 -7.16
CA ILE A 113 -28.03 -6.86 -8.07
C ILE A 113 -26.81 -6.30 -7.32
N LEU A 114 -26.98 -5.82 -6.08
CA LEU A 114 -25.91 -5.23 -5.28
C LEU A 114 -24.77 -6.21 -4.95
N PRO A 115 -25.01 -7.37 -4.29
CA PRO A 115 -23.95 -8.32 -4.00
C PRO A 115 -23.32 -8.92 -5.27
N PHE A 116 -24.10 -9.16 -6.33
CA PHE A 116 -23.55 -9.66 -7.58
C PHE A 116 -22.69 -8.62 -8.31
N SER A 117 -23.09 -7.35 -8.29
CA SER A 117 -22.28 -6.26 -8.84
C SER A 117 -20.98 -6.10 -8.06
N LEU A 118 -21.02 -6.18 -6.73
CA LEU A 118 -19.82 -6.14 -5.90
C LEU A 118 -18.88 -7.32 -6.22
N THR A 119 -19.43 -8.53 -6.32
CA THR A 119 -18.68 -9.74 -6.69
C THR A 119 -18.03 -9.60 -8.07
N LEU A 120 -18.77 -9.05 -9.05
CA LEU A 120 -18.28 -8.79 -10.39
C LEU A 120 -17.13 -7.76 -10.40
N VAL A 121 -17.27 -6.67 -9.64
CA VAL A 121 -16.23 -5.63 -9.52
C VAL A 121 -14.96 -6.22 -8.89
N ILE A 122 -15.07 -7.00 -7.82
CA ILE A 122 -13.94 -7.66 -7.19
C ILE A 122 -13.28 -8.63 -8.18
N GLY A 123 -14.05 -9.52 -8.79
CA GLY A 123 -13.55 -10.49 -9.77
C GLY A 123 -12.86 -9.84 -10.97
N TYR A 124 -13.44 -8.77 -11.52
CA TYR A 124 -12.86 -8.03 -12.63
C TYR A 124 -11.53 -7.34 -12.25
N ASN A 125 -11.46 -6.71 -11.07
CA ASN A 125 -10.21 -6.11 -10.59
C ASN A 125 -9.13 -7.16 -10.34
N LEU A 126 -9.49 -8.34 -9.82
CA LEU A 126 -8.56 -9.46 -9.67
C LEU A 126 -8.09 -10.03 -11.01
N LEU A 127 -8.93 -10.04 -12.05
CA LEU A 127 -8.49 -10.44 -13.39
C LEU A 127 -7.50 -9.43 -14.01
N ARG A 128 -7.72 -8.12 -13.78
CA ARG A 128 -6.90 -7.06 -14.38
C ARG A 128 -5.60 -6.77 -13.63
N LYS A 129 -5.67 -6.73 -12.30
CA LYS A 129 -4.56 -6.28 -11.42
C LYS A 129 -4.13 -7.33 -10.40
N ARG A 130 -4.84 -8.46 -10.30
CA ARG A 130 -4.65 -9.51 -9.27
C ARG A 130 -4.75 -9.03 -7.82
N PHE A 131 -5.22 -7.80 -7.65
CA PHE A 131 -5.28 -7.11 -6.38
C PHE A 131 -6.51 -6.20 -6.35
N PHE A 132 -7.24 -6.24 -5.25
CA PHE A 132 -8.33 -5.33 -4.95
C PHE A 132 -8.33 -5.04 -3.44
N THR A 133 -8.25 -3.76 -3.05
CA THR A 133 -8.30 -3.40 -1.63
C THR A 133 -9.71 -2.99 -1.23
N VAL A 134 -10.13 -3.42 -0.04
CA VAL A 134 -11.30 -2.86 0.64
C VAL A 134 -10.77 -1.87 1.66
N VAL A 135 -10.99 -0.58 1.36
CA VAL A 135 -10.46 0.60 2.07
C VAL A 135 -10.20 0.35 3.57
N GLY A 136 -8.94 0.15 3.92
CA GLY A 136 -8.45 0.10 5.30
C GLY A 136 -8.78 -1.16 6.11
N TRP A 137 -9.39 -2.18 5.53
CA TRP A 137 -9.80 -3.39 6.26
C TRP A 137 -9.00 -4.62 5.84
N PHE A 138 -9.14 -5.02 4.57
CA PHE A 138 -8.46 -6.19 4.02
C PHE A 138 -8.32 -6.05 2.51
N ASN A 139 -7.47 -6.87 1.93
CA ASN A 139 -7.20 -6.90 0.51
C ASN A 139 -7.63 -8.26 -0.04
N PHE A 140 -8.08 -8.29 -1.28
CA PHE A 140 -8.21 -9.49 -2.06
C PHE A 140 -7.02 -9.57 -2.99
N GLU A 141 -6.32 -10.69 -2.93
CA GLU A 141 -5.22 -11.02 -3.82
C GLU A 141 -5.58 -12.28 -4.62
N SER A 142 -4.97 -12.43 -5.80
CA SER A 142 -5.04 -13.68 -6.56
C SER A 142 -3.67 -14.15 -6.99
N ASP A 143 -3.41 -15.45 -6.85
CA ASP A 143 -2.13 -16.04 -7.26
C ASP A 143 -2.04 -16.17 -8.79
N ARG A 144 -0.91 -16.71 -9.25
CA ARG A 144 -0.72 -17.05 -10.68
C ARG A 144 -1.71 -18.10 -11.18
N HIS A 145 -2.09 -19.05 -10.32
CA HIS A 145 -3.07 -20.10 -10.62
C HIS A 145 -4.53 -19.60 -10.62
N GLY A 146 -4.76 -18.35 -10.22
CA GLY A 146 -6.05 -17.69 -10.14
C GLY A 146 -6.83 -17.93 -8.85
N SER A 147 -6.27 -18.58 -7.82
CA SER A 147 -6.87 -18.75 -6.50
C SER A 147 -7.01 -17.40 -5.80
N VAL A 148 -8.15 -17.13 -5.17
CA VAL A 148 -8.41 -15.88 -4.46
C VAL A 148 -8.21 -16.06 -2.96
N TYR A 149 -7.55 -15.10 -2.33
CA TYR A 149 -7.31 -15.06 -0.89
C TYR A 149 -7.50 -13.64 -0.35
N ILE A 150 -7.90 -13.56 0.91
CA ILE A 150 -8.02 -12.32 1.66
C ILE A 150 -6.72 -12.12 2.44
N THR A 151 -6.09 -10.96 2.28
CA THR A 151 -4.82 -10.63 2.94
C THR A 151 -4.89 -9.33 3.70
N THR A 152 -4.17 -9.29 4.81
CA THR A 152 -3.86 -8.06 5.51
C THR A 152 -2.38 -7.76 5.28
N LEU A 153 -2.10 -6.56 4.77
CA LEU A 153 -0.75 -6.08 4.52
C LEU A 153 -0.35 -5.15 5.65
N GLY A 154 0.78 -5.44 6.29
CA GLY A 154 1.32 -4.68 7.40
C GLY A 154 2.85 -4.61 7.33
N GLY A 155 3.46 -4.00 8.34
CA GLY A 155 4.91 -3.88 8.44
C GLY A 155 5.32 -2.75 9.38
N ASN A 156 6.61 -2.50 9.43
CA ASN A 156 7.18 -1.46 10.28
C ASN A 156 7.62 -0.25 9.44
N CYS A 157 7.30 0.93 9.94
CA CYS A 157 7.72 2.19 9.35
C CYS A 157 9.24 2.37 9.56
N PRO A 158 10.03 2.59 8.49
CA PRO A 158 11.47 2.76 8.60
C PRO A 158 11.88 4.07 9.28
N VAL A 159 10.93 5.00 9.48
CA VAL A 159 11.16 6.32 10.07
C VAL A 159 10.97 6.31 11.58
N CYS A 160 9.82 5.80 12.04
CA CYS A 160 9.41 5.87 13.43
C CYS A 160 9.15 4.51 14.08
N ASN A 161 9.40 3.40 13.37
CA ASN A 161 9.06 2.04 13.79
C ASN A 161 7.57 1.82 14.11
N GLY A 162 6.68 2.74 13.74
CA GLY A 162 5.24 2.58 13.85
C GLY A 162 4.69 1.60 12.81
N GLU A 163 3.50 1.06 13.05
CA GLU A 163 2.85 0.16 12.12
C GLU A 163 2.47 0.89 10.81
N ILE A 164 2.63 0.22 9.67
CA ILE A 164 2.18 0.70 8.35
C ILE A 164 1.00 -0.12 7.84
N GLY A 165 0.19 0.49 6.99
CA GLY A 165 -0.87 -0.18 6.26
C GLY A 165 -1.12 0.47 4.91
N LEU A 166 -2.06 -0.09 4.16
CA LEU A 166 -2.51 0.50 2.91
C LEU A 166 -3.64 1.49 3.14
N LYS A 167 -3.60 2.60 2.40
CA LYS A 167 -4.66 3.61 2.42
C LYS A 167 -4.88 4.21 1.04
N ASP A 168 -6.13 4.49 0.75
CA ASP A 168 -6.51 5.19 -0.47
C ASP A 168 -6.42 6.69 -0.25
N ILE A 169 -5.68 7.38 -1.12
CA ILE A 169 -5.51 8.83 -1.09
C ILE A 169 -5.85 9.39 -2.47
N GLY A 170 -6.70 10.41 -2.50
CA GLY A 170 -7.07 11.12 -3.72
C GLY A 170 -8.55 11.49 -3.75
N PRO A 171 -8.97 12.33 -4.71
CA PRO A 171 -10.38 12.60 -4.94
C PRO A 171 -11.09 11.31 -5.40
N LYS A 172 -12.41 11.19 -5.16
CA LYS A 172 -13.23 9.98 -5.42
C LYS A 172 -13.05 9.32 -6.80
N ARG A 173 -12.55 10.05 -7.80
CA ARG A 173 -12.33 9.56 -9.18
C ARG A 173 -10.88 9.12 -9.47
N GLU A 174 -9.92 9.51 -8.63
CA GLU A 174 -8.49 9.24 -8.81
C GLU A 174 -7.84 8.82 -7.49
N THR A 175 -8.49 7.90 -6.77
CA THR A 175 -7.91 7.30 -5.57
C THR A 175 -6.70 6.44 -5.94
N LYS A 176 -5.56 6.77 -5.35
CA LYS A 176 -4.32 5.98 -5.42
C LYS A 176 -4.10 5.29 -4.09
N ILE A 177 -3.81 4.00 -4.16
CA ILE A 177 -3.42 3.21 -3.00
C ILE A 177 -1.99 3.57 -2.66
N VAL A 178 -1.72 3.90 -1.40
CA VAL A 178 -0.36 4.17 -0.89
C VAL A 178 -0.12 3.40 0.39
N ILE A 179 1.16 3.14 0.69
CA ILE A 179 1.58 2.66 1.99
C ILE A 179 1.68 3.88 2.91
N GLN A 180 1.03 3.85 4.06
CA GLN A 180 1.05 4.95 5.03
C GLN A 180 1.29 4.42 6.44
N CYS A 181 2.10 5.14 7.22
CA CYS A 181 2.24 4.86 8.65
C CYS A 181 0.98 5.26 9.43
N LYS A 182 0.54 4.41 10.35
CA LYS A 182 -0.59 4.67 11.25
C LYS A 182 -0.26 5.73 12.31
N ALA A 183 1.01 5.80 12.74
CA ALA A 183 1.46 6.75 13.76
C ALA A 183 1.68 8.17 13.19
N ASP A 184 2.21 8.27 11.97
CA ASP A 184 2.42 9.55 11.30
C ASP A 184 1.98 9.50 9.84
N SER A 185 0.94 10.29 9.53
CA SER A 185 0.38 10.33 8.19
C SER A 185 1.31 10.95 7.15
N THR A 186 2.38 11.64 7.53
CA THR A 186 3.37 12.21 6.61
C THR A 186 4.28 11.14 6.01
N HIS A 187 4.45 10.01 6.69
CA HIS A 187 5.22 8.88 6.19
C HIS A 187 4.38 8.08 5.19
N ARG A 188 4.61 8.33 3.91
CA ARG A 188 3.89 7.71 2.78
C ARG A 188 4.85 7.21 1.71
N TRP A 189 4.50 6.08 1.09
CA TRP A 189 5.23 5.51 -0.03
C TRP A 189 4.24 5.06 -1.12
N GLY A 190 4.69 5.08 -2.37
CA GLY A 190 3.92 4.54 -3.48
C GLY A 190 3.72 3.03 -3.31
N PHE A 191 2.50 2.56 -3.58
CA PHE A 191 2.19 1.13 -3.62
C PHE A 191 2.04 0.68 -5.07
N ASN A 192 2.68 -0.44 -5.41
CA ASN A 192 2.49 -1.13 -6.66
C ASN A 192 2.12 -2.59 -6.36
N SER A 193 0.98 -3.05 -6.89
CA SER A 193 0.51 -4.41 -6.66
C SER A 193 1.38 -5.47 -7.35
N ALA A 194 2.17 -5.10 -8.36
CA ALA A 194 3.09 -6.02 -9.03
C ALA A 194 4.21 -6.49 -8.10
N ASP A 195 4.64 -5.65 -7.16
CA ASP A 195 5.74 -5.94 -6.23
C ASP A 195 5.34 -7.02 -5.19
N LEU A 196 4.04 -7.27 -5.02
CA LEU A 196 3.54 -8.34 -4.14
C LEU A 196 3.79 -9.75 -4.71
N GLU A 197 3.97 -9.90 -6.02
CA GLU A 197 4.28 -11.19 -6.63
C GLU A 197 5.67 -11.70 -6.22
N GLU A 198 6.61 -10.79 -5.97
CA GLU A 198 7.96 -11.14 -5.50
C GLU A 198 7.96 -11.65 -4.05
N LEU A 199 6.90 -11.32 -3.29
CA LEU A 199 6.70 -11.77 -1.92
C LEU A 199 6.01 -13.14 -1.81
N GLU A 200 5.64 -13.81 -2.91
CA GLU A 200 5.13 -15.18 -2.84
C GLU A 200 6.23 -16.09 -2.26
N PRO A 201 6.02 -16.76 -1.11
CA PRO A 201 6.91 -17.84 -0.72
C PRO A 201 6.84 -18.89 -1.82
N ARG A 202 8.00 -19.29 -2.36
CA ARG A 202 8.10 -20.52 -3.16
C ARG A 202 7.51 -21.63 -2.30
N ALA A 203 6.31 -22.08 -2.62
CA ALA A 203 5.77 -23.30 -2.05
C ALA A 203 6.73 -24.43 -2.49
N SER A 204 7.53 -24.89 -1.53
CA SER A 204 8.33 -26.11 -1.62
C SER A 204 7.45 -27.33 -1.46
#